data_AF-A0AAV3ZCC8-F1
#
_entry.id   AF-A0AAV3ZCC8-F1
#
_cell.length_a   1.000
_cell.length_b   1.000
_cell.length_c   1.000
_cell.angle_alpha   90.00
_cell.angle_beta   90.00
_cell.angle_gamma   90.00
#
_symmetry.space_group_name_H-M   'P 1'
#
loop_
_entity.id
_entity.type
_entity.pdbx_description
1 polymer ?
#
loop_
_entity_poly.entity_id
_entity_poly.type
_entity_poly.pdbx_seq_one_letter_code
_entity_poly.pdbx_strand_id
1 'polypeptide(L)'
;MGRICEGNILEDWQEAWRSPEWPPPLSCLQVLLLDAAPCALMLITCPFYAWYLLRRPPEKLPKCLNFLTKMMFSVALTIVFVVQCFLLQQSGEPVYLVVYATWAVATVITMILVGLEHSRGQARSFFLFIFWLVAMGSSLLLVAMATSREVKECKNHAGNVRQIY
;
A
#
# COMPACT_ATOMS: atom_id res chain seq x y z
N MET A 1 -15.95 5.12 -8.95
CA MET A 1 -15.26 6.25 -9.61
C MET A 1 -15.07 7.34 -8.56
N GLY A 2 -13.83 7.56 -8.13
CA GLY A 2 -13.51 8.49 -7.05
C GLY A 2 -13.71 9.94 -7.50
N ARG A 3 -14.32 10.77 -6.63
CA ARG A 3 -14.35 12.22 -6.86
C ARG A 3 -12.90 12.73 -6.89
N ILE A 4 -12.62 13.58 -7.87
CA ILE A 4 -11.36 14.29 -8.02
C ILE A 4 -11.09 15.02 -6.69
N CYS A 5 -9.90 14.80 -6.13
CA CYS A 5 -9.45 15.46 -4.90
C CYS A 5 -9.08 16.92 -5.20
N GLU A 6 -10.06 17.72 -5.61
CA GLU A 6 -9.89 19.14 -5.97
C GLU A 6 -10.13 20.09 -4.77
N GLY A 7 -10.55 19.56 -3.62
CA GLY A 7 -10.84 20.32 -2.41
C GLY A 7 -9.61 20.58 -1.52
N ASN A 8 -9.76 21.54 -0.59
CA ASN A 8 -8.82 21.74 0.50
C ASN A 8 -8.79 20.47 1.38
N ILE A 9 -7.69 19.73 1.27
CA ILE A 9 -7.45 18.45 1.96
C ILE A 9 -7.75 18.54 3.47
N LEU A 10 -7.47 19.69 4.09
CA LEU A 10 -7.70 19.92 5.51
C LEU A 10 -9.19 20.04 5.86
N GLU A 11 -9.98 20.71 5.02
CA GLU A 11 -11.43 20.89 5.22
C GLU A 11 -12.17 19.57 5.04
N ASP A 12 -11.84 18.81 3.98
CA ASP A 12 -12.41 17.49 3.72
C ASP A 12 -12.14 16.50 4.86
N TRP A 13 -10.96 16.59 5.50
CA TRP A 13 -10.62 15.78 6.65
C TRP A 13 -11.48 16.17 7.86
N GLN A 14 -11.63 17.47 8.11
CA GLN A 14 -12.37 17.98 9.25
C GLN A 14 -13.87 17.71 9.14
N GLU A 15 -14.44 17.71 7.93
CA GLU A 15 -15.82 17.30 7.65
C GLU A 15 -16.02 15.78 7.78
N ALA A 16 -15.06 14.96 7.32
CA ALA A 16 -15.16 13.50 7.45
C ALA A 16 -15.26 13.04 8.92
N TRP A 17 -14.61 13.75 9.85
CA TRP A 17 -14.71 13.47 11.30
C TRP A 17 -15.99 14.00 11.96
N ARG A 18 -16.70 14.94 11.32
CA ARG A 18 -17.96 15.50 11.83
C ARG A 18 -19.19 14.73 11.36
N SER A 19 -19.06 13.86 10.35
CA SER A 19 -20.19 13.06 9.88
C SER A 19 -20.60 12.00 10.93
N PRO A 20 -21.89 11.91 11.29
CA PRO A 20 -22.40 10.88 12.19
C PRO A 20 -22.48 9.49 11.53
N GLU A 21 -22.27 9.39 10.22
CA GLU A 21 -22.34 8.13 9.49
C GLU A 21 -21.04 7.31 9.65
N TRP A 22 -21.16 6.10 10.22
CA TRP A 22 -20.07 5.13 10.32
C TRP A 22 -20.16 4.06 9.22
N PRO A 23 -19.06 3.70 8.52
CA PRO A 23 -17.75 4.36 8.53
C PRO A 23 -17.79 5.73 7.84
N PRO A 24 -16.92 6.67 8.26
CA PRO A 24 -16.87 8.01 7.66
C PRO A 24 -16.54 7.89 6.16
N PRO A 25 -16.98 8.85 5.34
CA PRO A 25 -16.58 8.87 3.94
C PRO A 25 -15.06 9.02 3.88
N LEU A 26 -14.35 7.94 3.47
CA LEU A 26 -12.94 8.00 3.05
C LEU A 26 -12.65 9.31 2.30
N SER A 27 -11.94 10.21 2.99
CA SER A 27 -11.31 11.36 2.38
C SER A 27 -10.16 10.86 1.49
N CYS A 28 -9.84 11.58 0.42
CA CYS A 28 -8.66 11.27 -0.40
C CYS A 28 -7.39 11.14 0.47
N LEU A 29 -7.27 11.96 1.52
CA LEU A 29 -6.18 11.89 2.48
C LEU A 29 -6.12 10.54 3.20
N GLN A 30 -7.25 9.96 3.62
CA GLN A 30 -7.23 8.67 4.34
C GLN A 30 -6.73 7.55 3.43
N VAL A 31 -7.15 7.54 2.16
CA VAL A 31 -6.67 6.59 1.16
C VAL A 31 -5.18 6.79 0.94
N LEU A 32 -4.77 8.04 0.71
CA LEU A 32 -3.37 8.40 0.50
C LEU A 32 -2.49 7.99 1.68
N LEU A 33 -2.95 8.22 2.91
CA LEU A 33 -2.20 7.92 4.12
C LEU A 33 -2.09 6.42 4.37
N LEU A 34 -3.18 5.67 4.17
CA LEU A 34 -3.16 4.20 4.29
C LEU A 34 -2.23 3.57 3.25
N ASP A 35 -2.22 4.11 2.05
CA ASP A 35 -1.43 3.59 0.94
C ASP A 35 0.05 4.00 1.06
N ALA A 36 0.32 5.21 1.56
CA ALA A 36 1.69 5.69 1.82
C ALA A 36 2.31 5.11 3.10
N ALA A 37 1.52 4.69 4.09
CA ALA A 37 1.99 4.16 5.37
C ALA A 37 3.03 3.03 5.24
N PRO A 38 2.81 1.95 4.47
CA PRO A 38 3.82 0.89 4.32
C PRO A 38 5.10 1.43 3.67
N CYS A 39 4.99 2.31 2.68
CA CYS A 39 6.13 2.93 2.02
C CYS A 39 6.94 3.81 2.97
N ALA A 40 6.28 4.65 3.77
CA ALA A 40 6.93 5.51 4.75
C ALA A 40 7.63 4.70 5.85
N LEU A 41 6.97 3.67 6.38
CA LEU A 41 7.55 2.76 7.35
C LEU A 41 8.82 2.10 6.79
N MET A 42 8.78 1.71 5.52
CA MET A 42 9.91 1.08 4.87
C MET A 42 11.07 2.05 4.65
N LEU A 43 10.80 3.27 4.18
CA LEU A 43 11.83 4.29 3.99
C LEU A 43 12.53 4.65 5.30
N ILE A 44 11.79 4.73 6.40
CA ILE A 44 12.33 5.05 7.73
C ILE A 44 13.15 3.86 8.25
N THR A 45 12.66 2.63 8.15
CA THR A 45 13.31 1.45 8.75
C THR A 45 14.46 0.89 7.92
N CYS A 46 14.44 1.07 6.59
CA CYS A 46 15.45 0.57 5.67
C CYS A 46 16.89 0.96 6.03
N PRO A 47 17.25 2.25 6.26
CA PRO A 47 18.64 2.62 6.55
C PRO A 47 19.15 1.97 7.85
N PHE A 48 18.31 1.88 8.89
CA PHE A 48 18.69 1.22 10.15
C PHE A 48 18.90 -0.28 9.96
N TYR A 49 18.04 -0.92 9.16
CA TYR A 49 18.15 -2.34 8.90
C TYR A 49 19.35 -2.68 8.00
N ALA A 50 19.60 -1.88 6.96
CA ALA A 50 20.79 -2.01 6.12
C ALA A 50 22.07 -1.82 6.94
N TRP A 51 22.10 -0.81 7.82
CA TRP A 51 23.23 -0.59 8.74
C TRP A 51 23.46 -1.77 9.68
N TYR A 52 22.38 -2.34 10.23
CA TYR A 52 22.44 -3.54 11.06
C TYR A 52 23.01 -4.75 10.29
N LEU A 53 22.55 -4.98 9.06
CA LEU A 53 23.03 -6.08 8.21
C LEU A 53 24.50 -5.93 7.85
N LEU A 54 24.96 -4.70 7.56
CA LEU A 54 26.35 -4.43 7.21
C LEU A 54 27.32 -4.74 8.36
N ARG A 55 26.88 -4.54 9.60
CA ARG A 55 27.67 -4.81 10.81
C ARG A 55 27.78 -6.29 11.17
N ARG A 56 26.92 -7.16 10.65
CA ARG A 56 26.97 -8.59 10.95
C ARG A 56 27.89 -9.34 9.98
N PRO A 57 28.74 -10.26 10.49
CA PRO A 57 29.51 -11.14 9.61
C PRO A 57 28.55 -12.05 8.80
N PRO A 58 28.94 -12.43 7.58
CA PRO A 58 28.13 -13.31 6.75
C PRO A 58 27.96 -14.68 7.44
N GLU A 59 26.72 -15.11 7.61
CA GLU A 59 26.39 -16.47 8.04
C GLU A 59 26.33 -17.40 6.82
N LYS A 60 26.37 -18.73 7.05
CA LYS A 60 26.35 -19.73 5.96
C LYS A 60 25.12 -19.52 5.06
N LEU A 61 25.34 -19.63 3.74
CA LEU A 61 24.34 -19.38 2.71
C LEU A 61 23.02 -20.13 2.94
N PRO A 62 21.87 -19.44 2.97
CA PRO A 62 20.55 -20.03 3.11
C PRO A 62 20.15 -20.72 1.79
N LYS A 63 19.15 -21.61 1.89
CA LYS A 63 18.62 -22.39 0.76
C LYS A 63 18.19 -21.47 -0.41
N CYS A 64 18.80 -21.64 -1.58
CA CYS A 64 18.54 -20.85 -2.81
C CYS A 64 17.05 -20.72 -3.18
N LEU A 65 16.23 -21.75 -2.93
CA LEU A 65 14.83 -21.75 -3.35
C LEU A 65 14.00 -20.66 -2.68
N ASN A 66 14.21 -20.37 -1.39
CA ASN A 66 13.45 -19.33 -0.68
C ASN A 66 13.84 -17.92 -1.11
N PHE A 67 15.08 -17.73 -1.58
CA PHE A 67 15.52 -16.46 -2.14
C PHE A 67 14.87 -16.25 -3.51
N LEU A 68 14.89 -17.28 -4.36
CA LEU A 68 14.31 -17.20 -5.70
C LEU A 68 12.81 -16.88 -5.66
N THR A 69 12.04 -17.52 -4.78
CA THR A 69 10.60 -17.25 -4.66
C THR A 69 10.31 -15.82 -4.19
N LYS A 70 11.06 -15.31 -3.20
CA LYS A 70 10.94 -13.92 -2.74
C LYS A 70 11.30 -12.91 -3.83
N MET A 71 12.36 -13.18 -4.59
CA MET A 71 12.77 -12.32 -5.70
C MET A 71 11.73 -12.32 -6.82
N MET A 72 11.27 -13.50 -7.26
CA MET A 72 10.23 -13.62 -8.29
C MET A 72 8.94 -12.90 -7.89
N PHE A 73 8.51 -13.04 -6.62
CA PHE A 73 7.33 -12.34 -6.11
C PHE A 73 7.52 -10.81 -6.11
N SER A 74 8.69 -10.33 -5.68
CA SER A 74 9.00 -8.89 -5.66
C SER A 74 9.07 -8.31 -7.09
N VAL A 75 9.60 -9.07 -8.04
CA VAL A 75 9.65 -8.68 -9.47
C VAL A 75 8.26 -8.60 -10.06
N ALA A 76 7.43 -9.62 -9.83
CA ALA A 76 6.05 -9.63 -10.31
C ALA A 76 5.26 -8.41 -9.77
N LEU A 77 5.41 -8.09 -8.48
CA LEU A 77 4.75 -6.92 -7.89
C LEU A 77 5.25 -5.60 -8.48
N THR A 78 6.55 -5.47 -8.71
CA THR A 78 7.12 -4.27 -9.33
C THR A 78 6.56 -4.06 -10.73
N ILE A 79 6.42 -5.12 -11.53
CA ILE A 79 5.82 -5.05 -12.86
C ILE A 79 4.36 -4.58 -12.76
N VAL A 80 3.58 -5.12 -11.83
CA VAL A 80 2.18 -4.71 -11.61
C VAL A 80 2.10 -3.22 -11.28
N PHE A 81 2.93 -2.71 -10.37
CA PHE A 81 2.93 -1.29 -10.02
C PHE A 81 3.38 -0.38 -11.17
N VAL A 82 4.38 -0.79 -11.95
CA VAL A 82 4.83 -0.04 -13.13
C VAL A 82 3.72 0.03 -14.18
N VAL A 83 3.04 -1.09 -14.46
CA VAL A 83 1.91 -1.13 -15.40
C VAL A 83 0.78 -0.22 -14.90
N GLN A 84 0.45 -0.25 -13.62
CA GLN A 84 -0.54 0.65 -13.03
C GLN A 84 -0.12 2.11 -13.16
N CYS A 85 1.14 2.48 -12.87
CA CYS A 85 1.66 3.82 -13.11
C CYS A 85 1.40 4.28 -14.55
N PHE A 86 1.71 3.45 -15.55
CA PHE A 86 1.49 3.79 -16.95
C PHE A 86 0.01 3.99 -17.30
N LEU A 87 -0.88 3.16 -16.75
CA LEU A 87 -2.33 3.28 -16.95
C LEU A 87 -2.88 4.56 -16.30
N LEU A 88 -2.44 4.90 -15.10
CA LEU A 88 -2.85 6.11 -14.40
C LEU A 88 -2.24 7.39 -15.01
N GLN A 89 -1.05 7.29 -15.59
CA GLN A 89 -0.46 8.40 -16.34
C GLN A 89 -1.30 8.75 -17.57
N GLN A 90 -1.93 7.75 -18.21
CA GLN A 90 -2.87 7.98 -19.32
C GLN A 90 -4.21 8.57 -18.86
N SER A 91 -4.67 8.27 -17.64
CA SER A 91 -5.92 8.83 -17.09
C SER A 91 -5.79 10.27 -16.59
N GLY A 92 -4.57 10.78 -16.43
CA GLY A 92 -4.33 12.19 -16.06
C GLY A 92 -4.55 12.50 -14.58
N GLU A 93 -4.48 11.51 -13.69
CA GLU A 93 -4.69 11.70 -12.25
C GLU A 93 -3.34 11.83 -11.49
N PRO A 94 -2.86 13.05 -11.20
CA PRO A 94 -1.49 13.27 -10.72
C PRO A 94 -1.26 12.76 -9.30
N VAL A 95 -2.28 12.75 -8.44
CA VAL A 95 -2.15 12.37 -7.03
C VAL A 95 -1.81 10.89 -6.89
N TYR A 96 -2.50 10.03 -7.65
CA TYR A 96 -2.26 8.59 -7.61
C TYR A 96 -0.93 8.20 -8.28
N LEU A 97 -0.50 8.95 -9.29
CA LEU A 97 0.80 8.73 -9.94
C LEU A 97 1.96 8.81 -8.94
N VAL A 98 1.93 9.80 -8.03
CA VAL A 98 2.95 9.93 -6.97
C VAL A 98 2.93 8.70 -6.07
N VAL A 99 1.76 8.24 -5.64
CA VAL A 99 1.61 7.09 -4.73
C VAL A 99 2.20 5.83 -5.35
N TYR A 100 1.80 5.50 -6.59
CA TYR A 100 2.30 4.33 -7.29
C TYR A 100 3.80 4.42 -7.60
N ALA A 101 4.32 5.63 -7.88
CA ALA A 101 5.76 5.84 -7.99
C ALA A 101 6.50 5.54 -6.67
N THR A 102 5.95 5.99 -5.52
CA THR A 102 6.49 5.63 -4.20
C THR A 102 6.49 4.13 -3.95
N TRP A 103 5.42 3.43 -4.33
CA TRP A 103 5.34 1.97 -4.25
C TRP A 103 6.41 1.29 -5.11
N ALA A 104 6.61 1.75 -6.35
CA ALA A 104 7.67 1.22 -7.21
C ALA A 104 9.08 1.43 -6.60
N VAL A 105 9.33 2.59 -5.98
CA VAL A 105 10.59 2.81 -5.25
C VAL A 105 10.70 1.87 -4.04
N ALA A 106 9.62 1.71 -3.27
CA ALA A 106 9.61 0.79 -2.13
C ALA A 106 9.88 -0.66 -2.56
N THR A 107 9.33 -1.13 -3.70
CA THR A 107 9.63 -2.49 -4.19
C THR A 107 11.07 -2.64 -4.69
N VAL A 108 11.68 -1.60 -5.26
CA VAL A 108 13.11 -1.63 -5.59
C VAL A 108 13.96 -1.73 -4.32
N ILE A 109 13.62 -0.97 -3.28
CA ILE A 109 14.31 -1.05 -2.00
C ILE A 109 14.15 -2.44 -1.37
N THR A 110 12.98 -3.09 -1.49
CA THR A 110 12.79 -4.44 -0.91
C THR A 110 13.68 -5.44 -1.62
N MET A 111 13.81 -5.34 -2.96
CA MET A 111 14.73 -6.18 -3.72
C MET A 111 16.19 -6.00 -3.27
N ILE A 112 16.62 -4.76 -3.06
CA ILE A 112 17.98 -4.47 -2.58
C ILE A 112 18.20 -5.07 -1.19
N LEU A 113 17.24 -4.92 -0.27
CA LEU A 113 17.30 -5.51 1.06
C LEU A 113 17.33 -7.05 1.01
N VAL A 114 16.49 -7.67 0.20
CA VAL A 114 16.48 -9.13 0.00
C VAL A 114 17.81 -9.61 -0.58
N GLY A 115 18.39 -8.86 -1.52
CA GLY A 115 19.72 -9.13 -2.07
C GLY A 115 20.82 -9.02 -1.01
N LEU A 116 20.77 -7.99 -0.15
CA LEU A 116 21.70 -7.81 0.96
C LEU A 116 21.57 -8.95 1.99
N GLU A 117 20.35 -9.32 2.37
CA GLU A 117 20.08 -10.45 3.26
C GLU A 117 20.67 -11.75 2.71
N HIS A 118 20.48 -12.00 1.42
CA HIS A 118 21.03 -13.18 0.76
C HIS A 118 22.56 -13.18 0.76
N SER A 119 23.20 -12.05 0.44
CA SER A 119 24.66 -11.91 0.48
C SER A 119 25.25 -12.15 1.87
N ARG A 120 24.46 -11.89 2.93
CA ARG A 120 24.86 -12.05 4.33
C ARG A 120 24.40 -13.37 4.95
N GLY A 121 23.71 -14.20 4.19
CA GLY A 121 23.28 -15.52 4.63
C GLY A 121 22.03 -15.54 5.53
N GLN A 122 21.29 -14.44 5.63
CA GLN A 122 20.12 -14.33 6.49
C GLN A 122 18.85 -14.79 5.76
N ALA A 123 18.19 -15.85 6.25
CA ALA A 123 17.01 -16.42 5.60
C ALA A 123 15.68 -15.75 6.03
N ARG A 124 15.64 -15.17 7.23
CA ARG A 124 14.42 -14.61 7.84
C ARG A 124 14.59 -13.12 8.10
N SER A 125 13.79 -12.35 7.40
CA SER A 125 13.66 -10.92 7.64
C SER A 125 12.35 -10.64 8.33
N PHE A 126 12.44 -10.41 9.63
CA PHE A 126 11.31 -9.97 10.43
C PHE A 126 10.78 -8.60 9.94
N PHE A 127 11.67 -7.74 9.43
CA PHE A 127 11.30 -6.43 8.91
C PHE A 127 10.48 -6.51 7.63
N LEU A 128 10.90 -7.30 6.63
CA LEU A 128 10.10 -7.52 5.44
C LEU A 128 8.75 -8.15 5.79
N PHE A 129 8.69 -9.05 6.77
CA PHE A 129 7.44 -9.63 7.24
C PHE A 129 6.49 -8.57 7.81
N ILE A 130 6.98 -7.67 8.68
CA ILE A 130 6.18 -6.57 9.21
C ILE A 130 5.70 -5.66 8.08
N PHE A 131 6.58 -5.30 7.14
CA PHE A 131 6.24 -4.47 5.99
C PHE A 131 5.07 -5.08 5.20
N TRP A 132 5.16 -6.36 4.84
CA TRP A 132 4.09 -7.05 4.10
C TRP A 132 2.80 -7.16 4.91
N LEU A 133 2.89 -7.36 6.23
CA LEU A 133 1.72 -7.42 7.11
C LEU A 133 1.00 -6.07 7.14
N VAL A 134 1.73 -4.97 7.30
CA VAL A 134 1.17 -3.61 7.27
C VAL A 134 0.56 -3.30 5.90
N ALA A 135 1.26 -3.64 4.82
CA ALA A 135 0.76 -3.47 3.45
C ALA A 135 -0.52 -4.27 3.17
N MET A 136 -0.58 -5.53 3.60
CA MET A 136 -1.80 -6.33 3.49
C MET A 136 -2.93 -5.76 4.35
N GLY A 137 -2.61 -5.33 5.58
CA GLY A 137 -3.58 -4.73 6.49
C GLY A 137 -4.20 -3.45 5.92
N SER A 138 -3.38 -2.55 5.37
CA SER A 138 -3.87 -1.31 4.74
C SER A 138 -4.72 -1.61 3.50
N SER A 139 -4.28 -2.54 2.66
CA SER A 139 -5.02 -2.96 1.46
C SER A 139 -6.37 -3.60 1.80
N LEU A 140 -6.40 -4.51 2.77
CA LEU A 140 -7.64 -5.15 3.25
C LEU A 140 -8.60 -4.12 3.84
N LEU A 141 -8.08 -3.16 4.60
CA LEU A 141 -8.88 -2.10 5.18
C LEU A 141 -9.49 -1.19 4.10
N LEU A 142 -8.73 -0.85 3.05
CA LEU A 142 -9.25 -0.11 1.90
C LEU A 142 -10.37 -0.87 1.18
N VAL A 143 -10.17 -2.18 0.93
CA VAL A 143 -11.18 -3.03 0.28
C VAL A 143 -12.43 -3.18 1.15
N ALA A 144 -12.26 -3.37 2.47
CA ALA A 144 -13.38 -3.46 3.40
C ALA A 144 -14.19 -2.16 3.43
N MET A 145 -13.51 -1.01 3.41
CA MET A 145 -14.19 0.28 3.36
C MET A 145 -14.89 0.51 2.01
N ALA A 146 -14.28 0.13 0.89
CA ALA A 146 -14.89 0.23 -0.44
C ALA A 146 -16.16 -0.65 -0.56
N THR A 147 -16.08 -1.91 -0.15
CA THR A 147 -17.22 -2.85 -0.20
C THR A 147 -18.37 -2.42 0.71
N SER A 148 -18.07 -1.81 1.87
CA SER A 148 -19.10 -1.28 2.78
C SER A 148 -19.95 -0.16 2.14
N ARG A 149 -19.40 0.59 1.19
CA ARG A 149 -20.14 1.65 0.48
C ARG A 149 -21.08 1.10 -0.57
N GLU A 150 -20.63 0.16 -1.40
CA GLU A 150 -21.48 -0.43 -2.45
C GLU A 150 -22.72 -1.11 -1.86
N VAL A 151 -22.57 -1.74 -0.68
CA VAL A 151 -23.70 -2.33 0.06
C VAL A 151 -24.66 -1.25 0.56
N LYS A 152 -24.17 -0.11 1.04
CA LYS A 152 -25.02 1.01 1.49
C LYS A 152 -25.77 1.66 0.33
N GLU A 153 -25.10 1.91 -0.80
CA GLU A 153 -25.73 2.49 -1.99
C GLU A 153 -26.82 1.57 -2.55
N CYS A 154 -26.56 0.25 -2.62
CA CYS A 154 -27.57 -0.74 -2.99
C CYS A 154 -28.78 -0.73 -2.05
N LYS A 155 -28.55 -0.61 -0.73
CA LYS A 155 -29.63 -0.60 0.26
C LYS A 155 -30.47 0.67 0.18
N ASN A 156 -29.85 1.82 -0.08
CA ASN A 156 -30.55 3.09 -0.28
C ASN A 156 -31.36 3.09 -1.58
N HIS A 157 -30.83 2.53 -2.68
CA HIS A 157 -31.60 2.34 -3.91
C HIS A 157 -32.79 1.40 -3.72
N ALA A 158 -32.62 0.28 -3.01
CA ALA A 158 -33.71 -0.65 -2.72
C ALA A 158 -34.79 -0.06 -1.79
N GLY A 159 -34.39 0.80 -0.84
CA GLY A 159 -35.32 1.51 0.04
C GLY A 159 -36.13 2.58 -0.70
N ASN A 160 -35.50 3.31 -1.62
CA ASN A 160 -36.17 4.35 -2.41
C ASN A 160 -37.19 3.76 -3.40
N VAL A 161 -36.93 2.56 -3.95
CA VAL A 161 -37.89 1.83 -4.81
C VAL A 161 -39.14 1.36 -4.04
N ARG A 162 -39.02 1.09 -2.73
CA ARG A 162 -40.18 0.70 -1.88
C ARG A 162 -41.09 1.85 -1.47
N GLN A 163 -40.68 3.11 -1.61
CA GLN A 163 -41.54 4.27 -1.29
C GLN A 163 -42.41 4.73 -2.47
N ILE A 164 -42.23 4.13 -3.65
CA ILE A 164 -42.96 4.49 -4.87
C ILE A 164 -44.16 3.53 -5.11
N TYR A 165 -44.34 2.52 -4.26
CA TYR A 165 -45.48 1.59 -4.25
C TYR A 165 -46.17 1.60 -2.89
#